data_AF-A0A7S0WM92-F1
#
_entry.id   AF-A0A7S0WM92-F1
#
_cell.length_a   1.000
_cell.length_b   1.000
_cell.length_c   1.000
_cell.angle_alpha   90.00
_cell.angle_beta   90.00
_cell.angle_gamma   90.00
#
_symmetry.space_group_name_H-M   'P 1'
#
loop_
_entity.id
_entity.type
_entity.pdbx_description
1 polymer ?
#
loop_
_entity_poly.entity_id
_entity_poly.type
_entity_poly.pdbx_seq_one_letter_code
_entity_poly.pdbx_strand_id
1 'polypeptide(L)'
;MHNKKVAKQKRKLAALAGEDGARCAFWLEKKKKNCNFKPAPGSKFCGNHNPEARRVPCPVDPKHTVLEKELEKHIKVCPARLQQLQAEAREYYVQNFNAGSDDEQEGEVQPADFTKGPLAAQRRALVQRMSQ
;
A
#
# COMPACT_ATOMS: atom_id res chain seq x y z
N MET A 1 -5.45 10.49 38.18
CA MET A 1 -5.03 11.07 36.88
C MET A 1 -3.59 11.64 36.87
N HIS A 2 -2.71 11.22 37.78
CA HIS A 2 -1.38 11.78 37.96
C HIS A 2 -0.31 10.74 37.61
N ASN A 3 0.32 10.84 36.42
CA ASN A 3 1.67 10.29 36.14
C ASN A 3 2.16 10.43 34.67
N LYS A 4 1.37 11.03 33.76
CA LYS A 4 1.80 11.21 32.35
C LYS A 4 3.08 12.06 32.21
N LYS A 5 3.29 13.04 33.11
CA LYS A 5 4.48 13.91 33.11
C LYS A 5 5.76 13.17 33.55
N VAL A 6 5.67 12.36 34.61
CA VAL A 6 6.81 11.56 35.12
C VAL A 6 7.25 10.51 34.09
N ALA A 7 6.30 9.83 33.44
CA ALA A 7 6.58 8.88 32.36
C ALA A 7 7.24 9.56 31.15
N LYS A 8 6.79 10.77 30.78
CA LYS A 8 7.39 11.58 29.69
C LYS A 8 8.81 12.01 30.03
N GLN A 9 9.07 12.39 31.28
CA GLN A 9 10.38 12.81 31.76
C GLN A 9 11.37 11.62 31.83
N LYS A 10 10.93 10.46 32.33
CA LYS A 10 11.73 9.21 32.29
C LYS A 10 12.08 8.79 30.86
N ARG A 11 11.13 8.88 29.92
CA ARG A 11 11.39 8.61 28.48
C ARG A 11 12.41 9.56 27.86
N LYS A 12 12.40 10.84 28.27
CA LYS A 12 13.37 11.84 27.80
C LYS A 12 14.77 11.55 28.33
N LEU A 13 14.91 11.18 29.61
CA LEU A 13 16.18 10.80 30.21
C LEU A 13 16.76 9.52 29.60
N ALA A 14 15.94 8.49 29.35
CA ALA A 14 16.38 7.27 28.66
C ALA A 14 16.80 7.52 27.20
N ALA A 15 16.15 8.46 26.51
CA ALA A 15 16.55 8.85 25.16
C ALA A 15 17.88 9.63 25.12
N LEU A 16 18.24 10.30 26.22
CA LEU A 16 19.50 11.03 26.39
C LEU A 16 20.65 10.12 26.86
N ALA A 17 20.33 9.02 27.55
CA ALA A 17 21.32 8.02 28.01
C ALA A 17 21.89 7.14 26.88
N GLY A 18 21.47 7.37 25.62
CA GLY A 18 22.22 7.10 24.40
C GLY A 18 23.15 5.88 24.44
N GLU A 19 22.60 4.68 24.56
CA GLU A 19 23.27 3.52 23.98
C GLU A 19 23.09 3.60 22.46
N ASP A 20 24.19 3.52 21.71
CA ASP A 20 24.23 3.58 20.24
C ASP A 20 23.46 2.43 19.54
N GLY A 21 22.69 1.64 20.30
CA GLY A 21 21.83 0.54 19.85
C GLY A 21 20.33 0.75 20.11
N ALA A 22 19.87 1.89 20.65
CA ALA A 22 18.45 2.05 20.98
C ALA A 22 17.54 2.24 19.74
N ARG A 23 18.11 2.70 18.61
CA ARG A 23 17.36 3.05 17.39
C ARG A 23 18.12 2.62 16.15
N CYS A 24 17.37 2.32 15.10
CA CYS A 24 17.90 1.97 13.79
C CYS A 24 18.76 3.10 13.23
N ALA A 25 20.00 2.79 12.88
CA ALA A 25 20.99 3.73 12.37
C ALA A 25 20.65 4.35 11.00
N PHE A 26 19.66 3.82 10.27
CA PHE A 26 19.23 4.35 8.98
C PHE A 26 18.82 5.82 9.03
N TRP A 27 19.45 6.67 8.22
CA TRP A 27 19.20 8.10 8.16
C TRP A 27 18.03 8.44 7.23
N LEU A 28 17.08 9.25 7.71
CA LEU A 28 15.94 9.73 6.92
C LEU A 28 16.18 11.16 6.47
N GLU A 29 16.63 11.37 5.24
CA GLU A 29 16.98 12.69 4.68
C GLU A 29 15.87 13.72 4.84
N LYS A 30 14.62 13.36 4.47
CA LYS A 30 13.44 14.24 4.59
C LYS A 30 13.14 14.65 6.04
N LYS A 31 13.49 13.82 7.02
CA LYS A 31 13.17 14.03 8.44
C LYS A 31 14.39 14.42 9.28
N LYS A 32 15.59 14.49 8.68
CA LYS A 32 16.88 14.84 9.29
C LYS A 32 17.14 14.13 10.63
N LYS A 33 16.83 12.84 10.69
CA LYS A 33 17.04 12.00 11.89
C LYS A 33 17.16 10.52 11.53
N ASN A 34 17.73 9.74 12.43
CA ASN A 34 17.73 8.29 12.32
C ASN A 34 16.32 7.71 12.48
N CYS A 35 16.13 6.53 11.91
CA CYS A 35 14.89 5.79 11.98
C CYS A 35 14.50 5.52 13.46
N ASN A 36 13.24 5.77 13.80
CA ASN A 36 12.76 5.64 15.18
C ASN A 36 12.48 4.19 15.60
N PHE A 37 12.54 3.23 14.67
CA PHE A 37 12.32 1.82 14.99
C PHE A 37 13.52 1.24 15.72
N LYS A 38 13.26 0.26 16.59
CA LYS A 38 14.32 -0.49 17.27
C LYS A 38 15.11 -1.32 16.26
N PRO A 39 16.45 -1.44 16.42
CA PRO A 39 17.23 -2.35 15.60
C PRO A 39 16.78 -3.80 15.77
N ALA A 40 17.00 -4.60 14.72
CA ALA A 40 16.87 -6.04 14.81
C ALA A 40 17.99 -6.60 15.69
N PRO A 41 17.77 -7.73 16.38
CA PRO A 41 18.81 -8.34 17.21
C PRO A 41 20.05 -8.65 16.35
N GLY A 42 21.22 -8.19 16.80
CA GLY A 42 22.49 -8.35 16.10
C GLY A 42 22.73 -7.40 14.92
N SER A 43 21.81 -6.46 14.62
CA SER A 43 21.98 -5.47 13.55
C SER A 43 21.89 -4.04 14.09
N LYS A 44 22.53 -3.09 13.40
CA LYS A 44 22.37 -1.65 13.65
C LYS A 44 21.08 -1.08 13.04
N PHE A 45 20.37 -1.87 12.23
CA PHE A 45 19.19 -1.43 11.49
C PHE A 45 17.93 -2.18 11.94
N CYS A 46 16.75 -1.55 11.80
CA CYS A 46 15.47 -2.23 12.03
C CYS A 46 15.18 -3.24 10.91
N GLY A 47 14.22 -4.13 11.13
CA GLY A 47 13.84 -5.13 10.12
C GLY A 47 13.47 -4.54 8.75
N ASN A 48 12.98 -3.30 8.71
CA ASN A 48 12.63 -2.64 7.45
C ASN A 48 13.81 -2.02 6.70
N HIS A 49 14.86 -1.60 7.41
CA HIS A 49 16.03 -0.92 6.83
C HIS A 49 17.30 -1.77 6.94
N ASN A 50 17.18 -3.06 7.23
CA ASN A 50 18.33 -3.96 7.24
C ASN A 50 18.82 -4.16 5.79
N PRO A 51 20.05 -3.74 5.45
CA PRO A 51 20.58 -3.87 4.09
C PRO A 51 20.75 -5.33 3.66
N GLU A 52 20.97 -6.25 4.60
CA GLU A 52 21.09 -7.68 4.29
C GLU A 52 19.73 -8.35 4.03
N ALA A 53 18.64 -7.71 4.41
CA ALA A 53 17.29 -8.25 4.22
C ALA A 53 16.79 -7.90 2.82
N ARG A 54 16.91 -8.85 1.90
CA ARG A 54 16.45 -8.71 0.51
C ARG A 54 14.92 -8.54 0.44
N ARG A 55 14.49 -7.52 -0.30
CA ARG A 55 13.08 -7.24 -0.61
C ARG A 55 12.78 -7.67 -2.03
N VAL A 56 11.67 -8.37 -2.23
CA VAL A 56 11.20 -8.84 -3.53
C VAL A 56 9.80 -8.28 -3.82
N PRO A 57 9.44 -8.01 -5.09
CA PRO A 57 8.06 -7.64 -5.43
C PRO A 57 7.13 -8.79 -5.07
N CYS A 58 5.89 -8.46 -4.65
CA CYS A 58 4.90 -9.51 -4.37
C CYS A 58 4.50 -10.22 -5.67
N PRO A 59 4.38 -11.56 -5.66
CA PRO A 59 4.03 -12.35 -6.84
C PRO A 59 2.57 -12.19 -7.27
N VAL A 60 1.69 -11.70 -6.38
CA VAL A 60 0.26 -11.48 -6.67
C VAL A 60 0.03 -10.07 -7.21
N ASP A 61 0.73 -9.08 -6.67
CA ASP A 61 0.67 -7.69 -7.14
C ASP A 61 2.07 -7.06 -7.04
N PRO A 62 2.74 -6.77 -8.17
CA PRO A 62 4.09 -6.21 -8.16
C PRO A 62 4.14 -4.75 -7.69
N LYS A 63 2.99 -4.10 -7.41
CA LYS A 63 2.93 -2.72 -6.88
C LYS A 63 3.52 -2.57 -5.49
N HIS A 64 3.68 -3.65 -4.72
CA HIS A 64 4.32 -3.61 -3.41
C HIS A 64 5.43 -4.65 -3.26
N THR A 65 6.37 -4.35 -2.36
CA THR A 65 7.52 -5.19 -2.06
C THR A 65 7.44 -5.77 -0.66
N VAL A 66 7.94 -6.99 -0.48
CA VAL A 66 7.95 -7.71 0.80
C VAL A 66 9.34 -8.28 1.09
N LEU A 67 9.61 -8.59 2.34
CA LEU A 67 10.85 -9.27 2.71
C LEU A 67 10.82 -10.70 2.18
N GLU A 68 11.89 -11.14 1.53
CA GLU A 68 11.99 -12.45 0.90
C GLU A 68 11.65 -13.59 1.89
N LYS A 69 12.21 -13.51 3.10
CA LYS A 69 11.94 -14.42 4.22
C LYS A 69 10.50 -14.43 4.75
N GLU A 70 9.70 -13.42 4.44
CA GLU A 70 8.30 -13.30 4.88
C GLU A 70 7.31 -13.51 3.73
N LEU A 71 7.80 -13.83 2.53
CA LEU A 71 6.99 -13.92 1.31
C LEU A 71 5.84 -14.93 1.45
N GLU A 72 6.13 -16.13 1.96
CA GLU A 72 5.13 -17.18 2.18
C GLU A 72 4.01 -16.76 3.14
N LYS A 73 4.37 -16.03 4.21
CA LYS A 73 3.41 -15.51 5.18
C LYS A 73 2.61 -14.37 4.57
N HIS A 74 3.28 -13.51 3.79
CA HIS A 74 2.65 -12.38 3.13
C HIS A 74 1.55 -12.82 2.16
N ILE A 75 1.78 -13.86 1.34
CA ILE A 75 0.80 -14.30 0.32
C ILE A 75 -0.57 -14.62 0.97
N LYS A 76 -0.58 -15.18 2.18
CA LYS A 76 -1.80 -15.52 2.92
C LYS A 76 -2.60 -14.29 3.39
N VAL A 77 -1.94 -13.17 3.60
CA VAL A 77 -2.54 -11.91 4.11
C VAL A 77 -2.53 -10.79 3.06
N CYS A 78 -2.11 -11.09 1.83
CA CYS A 78 -1.96 -10.11 0.77
C CYS A 78 -3.33 -9.52 0.39
N PRO A 79 -3.53 -8.19 0.42
CA PRO A 79 -4.80 -7.58 0.06
C PRO A 79 -5.25 -7.91 -1.37
N ALA A 80 -4.31 -7.90 -2.33
CA ALA A 80 -4.61 -8.25 -3.72
C ALA A 80 -5.07 -9.71 -3.84
N ARG A 81 -4.40 -10.64 -3.14
CA ARG A 81 -4.82 -12.05 -3.10
C ARG A 81 -6.20 -12.22 -2.48
N LEU A 82 -6.46 -11.53 -1.37
CA LEU A 82 -7.74 -11.60 -0.70
C LEU A 82 -8.87 -11.05 -1.58
N GLN A 83 -8.63 -9.96 -2.30
CA GLN A 83 -9.59 -9.39 -3.25
C GLN A 83 -9.88 -10.35 -4.41
N GLN A 84 -8.87 -11.03 -4.95
CA GLN A 84 -9.05 -12.07 -5.98
C GLN A 84 -9.92 -13.21 -5.45
N LEU A 85 -9.58 -13.77 -4.28
CA LEU A 85 -10.38 -14.84 -3.66
C LEU A 85 -11.82 -14.41 -3.39
N GLN A 86 -12.03 -13.17 -2.95
CA GLN A 86 -13.36 -12.61 -2.74
C GLN A 86 -14.14 -12.39 -4.03
N ALA A 87 -13.45 -12.11 -5.15
CA ALA A 87 -14.08 -12.01 -6.45
C ALA A 87 -14.48 -13.41 -6.93
N GLU A 88 -13.55 -14.37 -6.89
CA GLU A 88 -13.74 -15.77 -7.28
C GLU A 88 -14.85 -16.47 -6.48
N ALA A 89 -15.05 -16.09 -5.22
CA ALA A 89 -16.10 -16.65 -4.37
C ALA A 89 -17.53 -16.19 -4.76
N ARG A 90 -17.70 -15.20 -5.65
CA ARG A 90 -19.01 -14.72 -6.07
C ARG A 90 -19.55 -15.58 -7.19
N GLU A 91 -20.80 -16.02 -7.07
CA GLU A 91 -21.48 -16.90 -8.04
C GLU A 91 -21.52 -16.30 -9.46
N TYR A 92 -21.56 -14.97 -9.57
CA TYR A 92 -21.63 -14.23 -10.83
C TYR A 92 -20.27 -13.77 -11.35
N TYR A 93 -19.15 -14.16 -10.71
CA TYR A 93 -17.83 -13.80 -11.19
C TYR A 93 -17.35 -14.75 -12.28
N VAL A 94 -17.02 -14.17 -13.43
CA VAL A 94 -16.36 -14.87 -14.54
C VAL A 94 -15.02 -14.17 -14.79
N GLN A 95 -13.92 -14.90 -14.61
CA GLN A 95 -12.59 -14.37 -14.84
C GLN A 95 -12.44 -13.93 -16.30
N ASN A 96 -11.85 -12.75 -16.52
CA ASN A 96 -11.56 -12.18 -17.84
C ASN A 96 -12.77 -11.90 -18.75
N PHE A 97 -14.00 -11.80 -18.21
CA PHE A 97 -15.20 -11.52 -19.01
C PHE A 97 -15.12 -10.22 -19.85
N ASN A 98 -14.44 -9.19 -19.33
CA ASN A 98 -14.23 -7.89 -20.01
C ASN A 98 -12.80 -7.68 -20.50
N ALA A 99 -11.97 -8.73 -20.58
CA ALA A 99 -10.55 -8.55 -20.91
C ALA A 99 -10.28 -8.14 -22.37
N GLY A 100 -11.30 -8.19 -23.23
CA GLY A 100 -11.12 -8.04 -24.68
C GLY A 100 -10.41 -9.25 -25.27
N SER A 101 -10.61 -9.52 -26.56
CA SER A 101 -9.73 -10.41 -27.31
C SER A 101 -8.59 -9.58 -27.88
N ASP A 102 -7.37 -10.12 -27.87
CA ASP A 102 -6.21 -9.57 -28.58
C ASP A 102 -6.34 -9.70 -30.12
N ASP A 103 -7.47 -10.25 -30.59
CA ASP A 103 -7.89 -10.24 -31.99
C ASP A 103 -8.31 -8.82 -32.39
N GLU A 104 -7.32 -7.92 -32.46
CA GLU A 104 -7.43 -6.69 -33.23
C GLU A 104 -7.45 -7.09 -34.71
N GLN A 105 -8.64 -7.42 -35.23
CA GLN A 105 -8.87 -7.05 -36.61
C GLN A 105 -8.76 -5.53 -36.65
N GLU A 106 -7.87 -5.02 -37.49
CA GLU A 106 -7.75 -3.61 -37.88
C GLU A 106 -9.05 -3.16 -38.59
N GLY A 107 -10.16 -3.19 -37.87
CA GLY A 107 -11.42 -2.61 -38.26
C GLY A 107 -11.42 -1.20 -37.71
N GLU A 108 -11.36 -0.22 -38.61
CA GLU A 108 -11.49 1.21 -38.36
C GLU A 108 -12.49 1.48 -37.22
N VAL A 109 -11.96 1.73 -36.01
CA VAL A 109 -12.76 2.18 -34.88
C VAL A 109 -13.18 3.60 -35.22
N GLN A 110 -14.36 3.74 -35.80
CA GLN A 110 -14.98 5.06 -35.94
C GLN A 110 -14.99 5.69 -34.54
N PRO A 111 -14.42 6.89 -34.37
CA PRO A 111 -14.36 7.52 -33.06
C PRO A 111 -15.79 7.64 -32.54
N ALA A 112 -16.07 7.03 -31.39
CA ALA A 112 -17.33 7.23 -30.72
C ALA A 112 -17.47 8.74 -30.47
N ASP A 113 -18.39 9.36 -31.20
CA ASP A 113 -18.63 10.80 -31.17
C ASP A 113 -19.38 11.11 -29.86
N PHE A 114 -18.64 11.20 -28.75
CA PHE A 114 -19.16 11.50 -27.40
C PHE A 114 -19.87 12.87 -27.32
N THR A 115 -19.85 13.65 -28.41
CA THR A 115 -20.57 14.92 -28.55
C THR A 115 -22.04 14.74 -28.94
N LYS A 116 -22.48 13.54 -29.36
CA LYS A 116 -23.84 13.29 -29.88
C LYS A 116 -24.72 12.43 -28.95
N GLY A 117 -24.66 12.67 -27.64
CA GLY A 117 -25.58 12.07 -26.68
C GLY A 117 -26.08 13.09 -25.66
N PRO A 118 -27.41 13.18 -25.38
CA PRO A 118 -27.96 14.21 -24.50
C PRO A 118 -27.64 13.98 -23.00
N LEU A 119 -26.75 13.05 -22.67
CA LEU A 119 -26.58 12.49 -21.32
C LEU A 119 -25.69 13.34 -20.40
N ALA A 120 -24.77 14.16 -20.92
CA ALA A 120 -23.88 14.96 -20.08
C ALA A 120 -24.62 16.10 -19.37
N ALA A 121 -25.57 16.76 -20.05
CA ALA A 121 -26.41 17.81 -19.47
C ALA A 121 -27.46 17.23 -18.50
N GLN A 122 -28.07 16.09 -18.88
CA GLN A 122 -29.06 15.41 -18.04
C GLN A 122 -28.47 14.88 -16.73
N ARG A 123 -27.23 14.35 -16.74
CA ARG A 123 -26.53 13.93 -15.51
C ARG A 123 -26.27 15.08 -14.55
N ARG A 124 -25.84 16.26 -15.05
CA ARG A 124 -25.63 17.45 -14.19
C ARG A 124 -26.95 17.94 -13.59
N ALA A 125 -28.00 18.01 -14.40
CA ALA A 125 -29.33 18.41 -13.94
C ALA A 125 -29.93 17.46 -12.89
N LEU A 126 -29.69 16.15 -13.03
CA LEU A 126 -30.15 15.15 -12.06
C LEU A 126 -29.45 15.32 -10.69
N VAL A 127 -28.12 15.47 -10.69
CA VAL A 127 -27.34 15.69 -9.45
C VAL A 127 -27.77 16.97 -8.74
N GLN A 128 -28.11 18.03 -9.50
CA GLN A 128 -28.56 19.30 -8.93
C GLN A 128 -29.98 19.25 -8.35
N ARG A 129 -30.86 18.40 -8.89
CA ARG A 129 -32.22 18.18 -8.35
C ARG A 129 -32.25 17.28 -7.12
N MET A 130 -31.31 16.34 -7.01
CA MET A 130 -31.20 15.42 -5.86
C MET A 130 -30.57 16.08 -4.63
N SER A 131 -30.13 17.33 -4.73
CA SER A 131 -29.43 18.08 -3.67
C SER A 131 -30.29 19.18 -3.02
N GLN A 132 -31.61 19.18 -3.27
CA GLN A 132 -32.61 20.03 -2.60
C GLN A 132 -33.44 19.23 -1.60
#